data_AF-A0A661DXG7-F1
#
_entry.id   AF-A0A661DXG7-F1
#
_cell.length_a   1.000
_cell.length_b   1.000
_cell.length_c   1.000
_cell.angle_alpha   90.00
_cell.angle_beta   90.00
_cell.angle_gamma   90.00
#
_symmetry.space_group_name_H-M   'P 1'
#
loop_
_entity.id
_entity.type
_entity.pdbx_description
1 polymer ?
#
loop_
_entity_poly.entity_id
_entity_poly.type
_entity_poly.pdbx_seq_one_letter_code
_entity_poly.pdbx_strand_id
1 'polypeptide(L)' 'MAFITINKANFYHNLNQIALQTGSLEKIAIVFKDNAYGHGITLMAKLAAEYGVKQAVVRTLEEA' A
#
# COMPACT_ATOMS: atom_id res chain seq x y z
N MET A 1 11.74 15.13 18.22
CA MET A 1 11.22 15.09 16.83
C MET A 1 10.10 14.07 16.81
N ALA A 2 8.90 14.44 16.37
CA ALA A 2 7.78 13.51 16.32
C ALA A 2 8.00 12.48 15.20
N PHE A 3 7.53 11.26 15.39
CA PHE A 3 7.57 10.19 14.39
C PHE A 3 6.25 9.44 14.36
N ILE A 4 5.98 8.79 13.23
CA ILE A 4 4.90 7.83 13.07
C ILE A 4 5.50 6.43 12.94
N THR A 5 4.79 5.43 13.44
CA THR A 5 5.22 4.03 13.34
C THR A 5 4.29 3.29 12.39
N ILE A 6 4.88 2.64 11.38
CA ILE A 6 4.15 1.75 10.47
C ILE A 6 4.28 0.31 10.97
N ASN A 7 3.15 -0.34 11.20
CA ASN A 7 3.11 -1.77 11.54
C ASN A 7 2.99 -2.60 10.26
N LYS A 8 4.11 -3.18 9.80
CA LYS A 8 4.18 -4.04 8.61
C LYS A 8 3.24 -5.25 8.70
N ALA A 9 3.13 -5.88 9.87
CA ALA A 9 2.29 -7.07 10.05
C ALA A 9 0.80 -6.74 9.84
N ASN A 10 0.33 -5.61 10.38
CA ASN A 10 -1.05 -5.17 10.18
C ASN A 10 -1.32 -4.82 8.71
N PHE A 11 -0.36 -4.17 8.04
CA PHE A 11 -0.49 -3.86 6.63
C PHE A 11 -0.63 -5.14 5.78
N TYR A 12 0.21 -6.15 6.04
CA TYR A 12 0.16 -7.43 5.32
C TYR A 12 -1.07 -8.25 5.67
N HIS A 13 -1.53 -8.20 6.92
CA HIS A 13 -2.80 -8.78 7.33
C HIS A 13 -3.96 -8.21 6.49
N ASN A 14 -4.05 -6.89 6.35
CA ASN A 14 -5.09 -6.26 5.55
C ASN A 14 -5.04 -6.68 4.08
N LEU A 15 -3.84 -6.73 3.49
CA LEU A 15 -3.68 -7.21 2.12
C LEU A 15 -4.08 -8.69 1.97
N ASN A 16 -3.77 -9.55 2.95
CA ASN A 16 -4.23 -10.94 2.96
C ASN A 16 -5.76 -11.03 2.96
N GLN A 17 -6.44 -10.24 3.80
CA GLN A 17 -7.90 -10.24 3.86
C GLN A 17 -8.52 -9.83 2.51
N ILE A 18 -7.96 -8.81 1.86
CA ILE A 18 -8.41 -8.37 0.54
C ILE A 18 -8.12 -9.45 -0.51
N ALA A 19 -6.92 -10.04 -0.50
CA ALA A 19 -6.53 -11.10 -1.44
C ALA A 19 -7.43 -12.33 -1.32
N LEU A 20 -7.84 -12.70 -0.10
CA LEU A 20 -8.81 -13.77 0.15
C LEU A 20 -10.17 -13.45 -0.44
N GLN A 21 -10.64 -12.20 -0.31
CA GLN A 21 -11.93 -11.76 -0.85
C GLN A 21 -11.92 -11.63 -2.38
N THR A 22 -10.81 -11.18 -2.98
CA THR A 22 -10.68 -11.04 -4.44
C THR A 22 -10.29 -12.36 -5.12
N GLY A 23 -9.73 -13.30 -4.37
CA GLY A 23 -9.18 -14.57 -4.84
C GLY A 23 -7.85 -14.45 -5.59
N SER A 24 -7.26 -13.25 -5.68
CA SER A 24 -5.96 -13.02 -6.33
C SER A 24 -5.39 -11.64 -6.03
N LEU A 25 -4.07 -11.56 -5.85
CA LEU A 25 -3.33 -10.30 -5.74
C LEU A 25 -3.34 -9.47 -7.02
N GLU A 26 -3.51 -10.11 -8.18
CA GLU A 26 -3.51 -9.40 -9.47
C GLU A 26 -4.75 -8.54 -9.67
N LYS A 27 -5.80 -8.78 -8.88
CA LYS A 27 -7.03 -7.99 -8.88
C LYS A 27 -6.96 -6.79 -7.92
N ILE A 28 -5.84 -6.59 -7.24
CA ILE A 28 -5.67 -5.51 -6.27
C ILE A 28 -4.90 -4.36 -6.92
N ALA A 29 -5.51 -3.19 -6.96
CA ALA A 29 -4.83 -1.92 -7.17
C ALA A 29 -4.82 -1.14 -5.85
N ILE A 30 -3.64 -0.80 -5.34
CA ILE A 30 -3.50 -0.07 -4.08
C ILE A 30 -3.48 1.44 -4.33
N VAL A 31 -4.20 2.20 -3.51
CA VAL A 31 -4.28 3.65 -3.65
C VAL A 31 -3.28 4.32 -2.70
N PHE A 32 -2.37 5.14 -3.23
CA PHE A 32 -1.35 5.87 -2.47
C PHE A 32 -1.50 7.39 -2.50
N LYS A 33 -2.68 7.91 -2.87
CA LYS A 33 -2.96 9.36 -2.87
C LYS A 33 -2.59 10.04 -1.54
N ASP A 34 -2.21 11.31 -1.64
CA ASP A 34 -1.93 12.19 -0.52
C ASP A 34 -0.88 11.57 0.43
N ASN A 35 0.27 11.18 -0.14
CA ASN A 35 1.39 10.55 0.58
C ASN A 35 1.00 9.22 1.29
N ALA A 36 0.26 8.35 0.60
CA ALA A 36 -0.31 7.13 1.15
C ALA A 36 -1.13 7.39 2.43
N TYR A 37 -2.04 8.37 2.36
CA TYR A 37 -2.86 8.79 3.51
C TYR A 37 -2.00 9.18 4.73
N GLY A 38 -0.87 9.86 4.48
CA GLY A 38 0.07 10.28 5.52
C GLY A 38 1.02 9.21 6.07
N HIS A 39 0.97 7.97 5.56
CA HIS A 39 1.84 6.88 6.01
C HIS A 39 3.22 6.88 5.34
N GLY A 40 3.42 7.70 4.30
CA GLY A 40 4.66 7.78 3.54
C GLY A 40 4.61 6.93 2.26
N ILE A 41 4.42 7.58 1.11
CA ILE A 41 4.21 6.91 -0.19
C ILE A 41 5.34 5.94 -0.55
N THR A 42 6.61 6.36 -0.43
CA THR A 42 7.75 5.52 -0.78
C THR A 42 7.86 4.29 0.12
N LEU A 43 7.60 4.44 1.42
CA LEU A 43 7.65 3.33 2.38
C LEU A 43 6.52 2.32 2.08
N MET A 44 5.30 2.81 1.93
CA MET A 44 4.14 1.96 1.69
C MET A 44 4.19 1.29 0.32
N ALA A 45 4.67 1.97 -0.72
CA ALA A 45 4.87 1.40 -2.04
C ALA A 45 5.88 0.24 -2.03
N LYS A 46 7.01 0.40 -1.32
CA LYS A 46 8.00 -0.68 -1.13
C LYS A 46 7.39 -1.88 -0.41
N LEU A 47 6.66 -1.65 0.67
CA LEU A 47 6.01 -2.72 1.43
C LEU A 47 4.96 -3.47 0.59
N ALA A 48 4.16 -2.74 -0.21
CA ALA A 48 3.16 -3.34 -1.09
C ALA A 48 3.79 -4.14 -2.23
N ALA A 49 4.88 -3.63 -2.81
CA ALA A 49 5.64 -4.34 -3.83
C ALA A 49 6.31 -5.60 -3.27
N GLU A 50 6.90 -5.54 -2.07
CA GLU A 50 7.48 -6.70 -1.36
C GLU A 50 6.41 -7.78 -1.10
N TYR A 51 5.18 -7.36 -0.78
CA TYR A 51 4.06 -8.27 -0.59
C TYR A 51 3.52 -8.88 -1.91
N GLY A 52 3.76 -8.22 -3.04
CA GLY A 52 3.39 -8.72 -4.38
C GLY A 52 2.27 -7.95 -5.09
N VAL A 53 1.84 -6.79 -4.58
CA VAL A 53 0.91 -5.90 -5.30
C VAL A 53 1.62 -5.27 -6.49
N LYS A 54 1.01 -5.36 -7.69
CA LYS A 54 1.62 -4.90 -8.95
C LYS A 54 1.03 -3.60 -9.49
N GLN A 55 -0.07 -3.12 -8.94
CA GLN A 55 -0.82 -1.98 -9.46
C GLN A 55 -0.99 -0.93 -8.36
N ALA A 56 -0.61 0.31 -8.66
CA ALA A 56 -0.74 1.45 -7.75
C ALA A 56 -1.53 2.59 -8.43
N VAL A 57 -2.33 3.30 -7.63
CA VAL A 57 -3.11 4.45 -8.07
C VAL A 57 -2.76 5.64 -7.19
N VAL A 58 -2.39 6.75 -7.81
CA VAL A 58 -2.02 8.00 -7.14
C VAL A 58 -2.93 9.14 -7.61
N ARG A 59 -2.89 10.29 -6.92
CA ARG A 59 -3.76 11.44 -7.26
C ARG A 59 -3.14 12.31 -8.34
N THR A 60 -1.82 12.49 -8.33
CA THR A 60 -1.12 13.39 -9.25
C THR A 60 0.03 12.67 -9.95
N LEU A 61 0.50 13.24 -11.08
CA LEU A 61 1.69 12.75 -11.77
C LEU A 61 2.97 12.90 -10.94
N GLU A 62 3.00 13.85 -10.00
CA GLU A 62 4.14 14.02 -9.09
C GLU A 62 4.27 12.85 -8.10
N GLU A 63 3.14 12.26 -7.71
CA GLU A 63 3.12 11.08 -6.85
C GLU A 63 3.41 9.76 -7.59
N ALA A 64 3.37 9.76 -8.93
CA ALA A 64 3.48 8.57 -9.79
C ALA A 64 4.94 8.16 -10.03
#